data_AF-A0A165CR52-F1
#
_entry.id   AF-A0A165CR52-F1
#
_cell.length_a   1.000
_cell.length_b   1.000
_cell.length_c   1.000
_cell.angle_alpha   90.00
_cell.angle_beta   90.00
_cell.angle_gamma   90.00
#
_symmetry.space_group_name_H-M   'P 1'
#
loop_
_entity.id
_entity.type
_entity.pdbx_description
1 polymer ?
#
loop_
_entity_poly.entity_id
_entity_poly.type
_entity_poly.pdbx_seq_one_letter_code
_entity_poly.pdbx_strand_id
1 'polypeptide(L)'
;DVVDILTNSEILAINQDPVVGTSISPFRWGFNPDWTSDSLHPAQYWSGPTQDGVVFMLLNVADSPATLSFNLTESPWIRAGRQYSVRDLWSHTDEGIAVRSFSRDDVPPHGVVALLLKDAGDEPDALMPQCAVWYQCVTQDGIHVGG
;
A
#
# COMPACT_ATOMS: atom_id res chain seq x y z
N ASP A 1 -26.03 2.09 -3.70
CA ASP A 1 -25.72 1.82 -2.28
C ASP A 1 -25.16 0.44 -1.95
N VAL A 2 -25.85 -0.70 -2.13
CA VAL A 2 -25.19 -2.03 -1.94
C VAL A 2 -24.73 -2.64 -3.26
N VAL A 3 -25.53 -2.47 -4.31
CA VAL A 3 -25.19 -2.99 -5.63
C VAL A 3 -23.86 -2.41 -6.11
N ASP A 4 -23.65 -1.10 -5.97
CA ASP A 4 -22.41 -0.44 -6.41
C ASP A 4 -21.15 -0.99 -5.71
N ILE A 5 -21.27 -1.39 -4.43
CA ILE A 5 -20.18 -2.05 -3.70
C ILE A 5 -19.87 -3.41 -4.34
N LEU A 6 -20.91 -4.19 -4.61
CA LEU A 6 -20.77 -5.54 -5.18
C LEU A 6 -20.37 -5.53 -6.67
N THR A 7 -20.69 -4.46 -7.39
CA THR A 7 -20.38 -4.29 -8.82
C THR A 7 -19.15 -3.43 -9.08
N ASN A 8 -18.36 -3.12 -8.06
CA ASN A 8 -17.10 -2.40 -8.24
C ASN A 8 -16.14 -3.25 -9.08
N SER A 9 -16.05 -2.93 -10.37
CA SER A 9 -15.30 -3.71 -11.34
C SER A 9 -13.80 -3.79 -11.05
N GLU A 10 -13.22 -2.77 -10.41
CA GLU A 10 -11.79 -2.74 -10.12
C GLU A 10 -11.44 -3.63 -8.93
N ILE A 11 -12.28 -3.63 -7.89
CA ILE A 11 -12.12 -4.55 -6.74
C ILE A 11 -12.38 -5.99 -7.18
N LEU A 12 -13.39 -6.22 -8.01
CA LEU A 12 -13.66 -7.53 -8.58
C LEU A 12 -12.47 -8.04 -9.42
N ALA A 13 -11.82 -7.17 -10.19
CA ALA A 13 -10.65 -7.53 -11.00
C ALA A 13 -9.48 -8.04 -10.15
N ILE A 14 -9.29 -7.52 -8.92
CA ILE A 14 -8.27 -8.03 -7.99
C ILE A 14 -8.59 -9.47 -7.59
N ASN A 15 -9.85 -9.77 -7.29
CA ASN A 15 -10.26 -11.11 -6.89
C ASN A 15 -10.29 -12.10 -8.06
N GLN A 16 -10.55 -11.62 -9.27
CA GLN A 16 -10.69 -12.40 -10.50
C GLN A 16 -9.47 -12.27 -11.41
N ASP A 17 -8.29 -12.00 -10.85
CA ASP A 17 -7.06 -11.87 -11.61
C ASP A 17 -6.74 -13.21 -12.32
N PRO A 18 -6.65 -13.23 -13.66
CA PRO A 18 -6.43 -14.47 -14.41
C PRO A 18 -4.98 -14.96 -14.38
N VAL A 19 -4.04 -14.13 -13.90
CA VAL A 19 -2.60 -14.41 -13.88
C VAL A 19 -2.11 -14.66 -12.45
N VAL A 20 -2.52 -13.81 -11.50
CA VAL A 20 -2.07 -13.86 -10.11
C VAL A 20 -3.17 -14.43 -9.21
N GLY A 21 -3.04 -15.72 -8.86
CA GLY A 21 -4.03 -16.41 -8.00
C GLY A 21 -3.82 -16.24 -6.49
N THR A 22 -2.81 -15.48 -6.06
CA THR A 22 -2.50 -15.29 -4.63
C THR A 22 -3.32 -14.17 -4.01
N SER A 23 -3.80 -14.36 -2.78
CA SER A 23 -4.46 -13.31 -2.00
C SER A 23 -3.48 -12.23 -1.55
N ILE A 24 -4.01 -11.05 -1.22
CA ILE A 24 -3.30 -10.08 -0.39
C ILE A 24 -2.97 -10.71 0.98
N SER A 25 -1.87 -10.24 1.58
CA SER A 25 -1.39 -10.66 2.89
C SER A 25 -1.10 -9.44 3.78
N PRO A 26 -1.24 -9.56 5.11
CA PRO A 26 -0.97 -8.44 6.00
C PRO A 26 0.54 -8.22 6.05
N PHE A 27 0.97 -6.96 5.93
CA PHE A 27 2.37 -6.58 6.10
C PHE A 27 2.61 -5.81 7.40
N ARG A 28 1.55 -5.27 8.02
CA ARG A 28 1.62 -4.61 9.33
C ARG A 28 0.27 -4.63 10.05
N TRP A 29 0.28 -4.90 11.36
CA TRP A 29 -0.93 -4.89 12.17
C TRP A 29 -1.38 -3.49 12.55
N GLY A 30 -0.44 -2.56 12.76
CA GLY A 30 -0.74 -1.16 13.08
C GLY A 30 -1.09 -0.98 14.54
N PHE A 31 -2.38 -1.09 14.87
CA PHE A 31 -2.92 -0.93 16.22
C PHE A 31 -2.25 -1.87 17.24
N ASN A 32 -2.01 -3.11 16.80
CA ASN A 32 -1.34 -4.15 17.58
C ASN A 32 0.07 -4.42 17.03
N PRO A 33 0.97 -5.02 17.85
CA PRO A 33 2.20 -5.62 17.32
C PRO A 33 1.90 -6.66 16.23
N ASP A 34 2.80 -6.81 15.27
CA ASP A 34 2.63 -7.78 14.19
C ASP A 34 2.43 -9.21 14.73
N TRP A 35 1.60 -9.98 14.02
CA TRP A 35 1.18 -11.34 14.40
C TRP A 35 0.32 -11.44 15.68
N THR A 36 -0.26 -10.34 16.15
CA THR A 36 -1.21 -10.36 17.27
C THR A 36 -2.57 -10.91 16.85
N SER A 37 -3.12 -11.83 17.64
CA SER A 37 -4.49 -12.32 17.48
C SER A 37 -5.45 -11.49 18.33
N ASP A 38 -6.11 -10.51 17.70
CA ASP A 38 -7.18 -9.71 18.30
C ASP A 38 -8.34 -9.64 17.29
N SER A 39 -9.52 -10.11 17.71
CA SER A 39 -10.71 -10.14 16.86
C SER A 39 -11.36 -8.78 16.67
N LEU A 40 -11.11 -7.83 17.59
CA LEU A 40 -11.64 -6.47 17.51
C LEU A 40 -10.70 -5.56 16.71
N HIS A 41 -9.38 -5.79 16.82
CA HIS A 41 -8.36 -5.00 16.11
C HIS A 41 -7.44 -5.92 15.29
N PRO A 42 -7.93 -6.47 14.17
CA PRO A 42 -7.13 -7.29 13.27
C PRO A 42 -6.05 -6.45 12.56
N ALA A 43 -5.26 -7.09 11.69
CA ALA A 43 -4.26 -6.38 10.93
C ALA A 43 -4.86 -5.24 10.09
N GLN A 44 -4.25 -4.07 10.11
CA GLN A 44 -4.75 -2.90 9.39
C GLN A 44 -4.20 -2.75 7.98
N TYR A 45 -3.00 -3.26 7.70
CA TYR A 45 -2.27 -2.97 6.47
C TYR A 45 -2.01 -4.25 5.67
N TRP A 46 -2.57 -4.31 4.46
CA TRP A 46 -2.53 -5.48 3.59
C TRP A 46 -2.02 -5.11 2.21
N SER A 47 -1.26 -6.02 1.59
CA SER A 47 -0.83 -5.84 0.21
C SER A 47 -0.70 -7.17 -0.55
N GLY A 48 -0.84 -7.11 -1.87
CA GLY A 48 -0.66 -8.26 -2.74
C GLY A 48 -0.43 -7.86 -4.20
N PRO A 49 0.25 -8.71 -4.98
CA PRO A 49 0.47 -8.45 -6.39
C PRO A 49 -0.79 -8.77 -7.19
N THR A 50 -0.95 -8.09 -8.31
CA THR A 50 -1.89 -8.40 -9.39
C THR A 50 -1.14 -8.30 -10.72
N GLN A 51 -1.75 -8.73 -11.82
CA GLN A 51 -1.19 -8.53 -13.16
C GLN A 51 -0.99 -7.04 -13.49
N ASP A 52 -1.77 -6.16 -12.85
CA ASP A 52 -1.83 -4.74 -13.13
C ASP A 52 -0.96 -3.88 -12.20
N GLY A 53 -0.45 -4.44 -11.10
CA GLY A 53 0.34 -3.71 -10.11
C GLY A 53 0.33 -4.36 -8.73
N VAL A 54 0.43 -3.54 -7.69
CA VAL A 54 0.34 -3.98 -6.29
C VAL A 54 -0.86 -3.31 -5.64
N VAL A 55 -1.73 -4.12 -5.05
CA VAL A 55 -2.88 -3.63 -4.30
C VAL A 55 -2.46 -3.37 -2.86
N PHE A 56 -2.94 -2.26 -2.30
CA PHE A 56 -2.88 -1.96 -0.88
C PHE A 56 -4.30 -1.79 -0.33
N MET A 57 -4.59 -2.47 0.78
CA MET A 57 -5.82 -2.27 1.53
C MET A 57 -5.51 -1.82 2.94
N LEU A 58 -6.07 -0.68 3.33
CA LEU A 58 -5.88 -0.07 4.65
C LEU A 58 -7.20 -0.06 5.39
N LEU A 59 -7.22 -0.64 6.60
CA LEU A 59 -8.42 -0.75 7.42
C LEU A 59 -8.30 0.15 8.64
N ASN A 60 -9.26 1.05 8.82
CA ASN A 60 -9.39 1.76 10.08
C ASN A 60 -10.19 0.90 11.06
N VAL A 61 -9.51 0.22 11.98
CA VAL A 61 -10.15 -0.63 13.00
C VAL A 61 -10.65 0.15 14.22
N ALA A 62 -10.46 1.46 14.26
CA ALA A 62 -10.91 2.31 15.36
C ALA A 62 -12.35 2.82 15.16
N ASP A 63 -13.00 3.15 16.27
CA ASP A 63 -14.32 3.80 16.31
C ASP A 63 -14.28 5.31 15.97
N SER A 64 -13.11 5.84 15.61
CA SER A 64 -12.89 7.25 15.26
C SER A 64 -12.21 7.40 13.91
N PRO A 65 -12.41 8.52 13.17
CA PRO A 65 -11.62 8.81 11.99
C PRO A 65 -10.12 8.76 12.31
N ALA A 66 -9.32 8.25 11.37
CA ALA A 66 -7.88 8.11 11.54
C ALA A 66 -7.12 8.38 10.25
N THR A 67 -5.88 8.87 10.38
CA THR A 67 -4.91 8.89 9.29
C THR A 67 -4.21 7.53 9.22
N LEU A 68 -4.26 6.89 8.06
CA LEU A 68 -3.54 5.65 7.78
C LEU A 68 -2.40 5.95 6.80
N SER A 69 -1.17 5.57 7.17
CA SER A 69 0.01 5.82 6.34
C SER A 69 0.92 4.61 6.33
N PHE A 70 1.66 4.40 5.25
CA PHE A 70 2.63 3.30 5.12
C PHE A 70 3.82 3.74 4.28
N ASN A 71 4.99 3.16 4.55
CA ASN A 71 6.10 3.24 3.61
C ASN A 71 5.92 2.19 2.53
N LEU A 72 6.17 2.54 1.27
CA LEU A 72 5.98 1.65 0.12
C LEU A 72 6.80 0.36 0.29
N THR A 73 8.01 0.48 0.82
CA THR A 73 8.95 -0.62 1.05
C THR A 73 8.56 -1.56 2.19
N GLU A 74 7.48 -1.30 2.93
CA GLU A 74 6.93 -2.26 3.89
C GLU A 74 6.22 -3.43 3.19
N SER A 75 5.75 -3.22 1.95
CA SER A 75 5.18 -4.29 1.16
C SER A 75 6.29 -5.12 0.50
N PRO A 76 6.24 -6.46 0.58
CA PRO A 76 7.21 -7.31 -0.11
C PRO A 76 7.07 -7.29 -1.63
N TRP A 77 5.98 -6.72 -2.16
CA TRP A 77 5.68 -6.65 -3.59
C TRP A 77 6.16 -5.35 -4.24
N ILE A 78 6.60 -4.39 -3.44
CA ILE A 78 7.14 -3.12 -3.91
C ILE A 78 8.65 -3.23 -4.08
N ARG A 79 9.15 -2.68 -5.18
CA ARG A 79 10.57 -2.44 -5.40
C ARG A 79 10.97 -1.09 -4.81
N ALA A 80 12.00 -1.08 -3.98
CA ALA A 80 12.63 0.14 -3.48
C ALA A 80 13.27 0.95 -4.63
N GLY A 81 13.37 2.27 -4.46
CA GLY A 81 13.94 3.17 -5.47
C GLY A 81 13.01 3.47 -6.64
N ARG A 82 11.74 3.07 -6.54
CA ARG A 82 10.69 3.32 -7.54
C ARG A 82 9.60 4.20 -6.96
N GLN A 83 8.99 5.00 -7.82
CA GLN A 83 7.77 5.72 -7.54
C GLN A 83 6.57 5.01 -8.15
N TYR A 84 5.39 5.20 -7.59
CA TYR A 84 4.19 4.46 -8.01
C TYR A 84 3.03 5.40 -8.25
N SER A 85 2.33 5.25 -9.37
CA SER A 85 1.04 5.91 -9.58
C SER A 85 -0.01 5.24 -8.71
N VAL A 86 -0.76 6.03 -7.97
CA VAL A 86 -1.78 5.57 -7.02
C VAL A 86 -3.17 5.80 -7.59
N ARG A 87 -3.99 4.76 -7.58
CA ARG A 87 -5.40 4.82 -7.95
C ARG A 87 -6.26 4.36 -6.79
N ASP A 88 -7.22 5.17 -6.36
CA ASP A 88 -8.24 4.80 -5.39
C ASP A 88 -9.37 4.04 -6.09
N LEU A 89 -9.59 2.80 -5.67
CA LEU A 89 -10.51 1.86 -6.30
C LEU A 89 -11.96 2.07 -5.87
N TRP A 90 -12.21 2.80 -4.78
CA TRP A 90 -13.56 3.15 -4.35
C TRP A 90 -14.07 4.40 -5.05
N SER A 91 -13.25 5.45 -5.12
CA SER A 91 -13.61 6.70 -5.82
C SER A 91 -13.31 6.67 -7.32
N HIS A 92 -12.59 5.65 -7.79
CA HIS A 92 -12.14 5.52 -9.18
C HIS A 92 -11.26 6.70 -9.65
N THR A 93 -10.53 7.32 -8.72
CA THR A 93 -9.70 8.50 -8.95
C THR A 93 -8.22 8.16 -8.93
N ASP A 94 -7.45 8.90 -9.73
CA ASP A 94 -5.99 8.84 -9.69
C ASP A 94 -5.50 9.85 -8.64
N GLU A 95 -4.84 9.35 -7.59
CA GLU A 95 -4.38 10.12 -6.42
C GLU A 95 -2.94 10.64 -6.61
N GLY A 96 -2.38 10.53 -7.82
CA GLY A 96 -1.05 11.02 -8.17
C GLY A 96 0.06 9.98 -8.02
N ILE A 97 1.28 10.44 -7.73
CA ILE A 97 2.47 9.61 -7.58
C ILE A 97 2.89 9.55 -6.10
N ALA A 98 3.00 8.33 -5.57
CA ALA A 98 3.60 8.08 -4.27
C ALA A 98 5.11 7.82 -4.41
N VAL A 99 5.87 8.47 -3.53
CA VAL A 99 7.33 8.36 -3.43
C VAL A 99 7.66 8.00 -1.98
N ARG A 100 8.24 6.82 -1.76
CA ARG A 100 8.63 6.23 -0.46
C ARG A 100 7.53 5.96 0.55
N SER A 101 6.51 6.79 0.64
CA SER A 101 5.36 6.58 1.51
C SER A 101 4.08 7.11 0.89
N PHE A 102 2.97 6.71 1.49
CA PHE A 102 1.64 7.20 1.18
C PHE A 102 0.85 7.40 2.48
N SER A 103 -0.01 8.42 2.52
CA SER A 103 -0.88 8.71 3.65
C SER A 103 -2.29 9.04 3.15
N ARG A 104 -3.31 8.51 3.84
CA ARG A 104 -4.71 8.88 3.67
C ARG A 104 -5.24 9.41 4.99
N ASP A 105 -5.63 10.67 4.98
CA ASP A 105 -6.26 11.33 6.11
C ASP A 105 -7.76 11.03 6.16
N ASP A 106 -8.35 11.24 7.34
CA ASP A 106 -9.80 11.19 7.57
C ASP A 106 -10.47 9.88 7.11
N VAL A 107 -9.79 8.74 7.23
CA VAL A 107 -10.41 7.43 6.96
C VAL A 107 -11.50 7.22 8.01
N PRO A 108 -12.79 7.08 7.62
CA PRO A 108 -13.89 6.96 8.58
C PRO A 108 -13.71 5.78 9.54
N PRO A 109 -14.39 5.78 10.71
CA PRO A 109 -14.45 4.62 11.58
C PRO A 109 -14.87 3.37 10.81
N HIS A 110 -14.13 2.27 10.96
CA HIS A 110 -14.39 1.02 10.24
C HIS A 110 -14.34 1.15 8.70
N GLY A 111 -13.74 2.23 8.20
CA GLY A 111 -13.53 2.49 6.79
C GLY A 111 -12.39 1.66 6.21
N VAL A 112 -12.46 1.44 4.89
CA VAL A 112 -11.43 0.72 4.15
C VAL A 112 -10.99 1.55 2.95
N VAL A 113 -9.68 1.73 2.80
CA VAL A 113 -9.06 2.32 1.62
C VAL A 113 -8.56 1.18 0.74
N ALA A 114 -8.86 1.20 -0.55
CA ALA A 114 -8.37 0.23 -1.52
C ALA A 114 -7.62 0.97 -2.63
N LEU A 115 -6.33 0.71 -2.76
CA LEU A 115 -5.44 1.39 -3.70
C LEU A 115 -4.81 0.37 -4.65
N LEU A 116 -4.67 0.75 -5.92
CA LEU A 116 -3.81 0.05 -6.87
C LEU A 116 -2.60 0.93 -7.18
N LEU A 117 -1.42 0.41 -6.88
CA LEU A 117 -0.14 1.06 -7.14
C LEU A 117 0.50 0.42 -8.36
N LYS A 118 0.83 1.24 -9.37
CA LYS A 118 1.55 0.80 -10.58
C LYS A 118 2.91 1.47 -10.64
N ASP A 119 3.93 0.72 -11.04
CA ASP A 119 5.28 1.24 -11.19
C ASP A 119 5.28 2.42 -12.19
N ALA A 120 5.73 3.59 -11.74
CA ALA A 120 5.70 4.85 -12.47
C ALA A 120 7.11 5.44 -12.69
N GLY A 121 8.15 4.61 -12.62
CA GLY A 121 9.52 5.04 -12.87
C GLY A 121 10.40 5.05 -11.63
N ASP A 122 11.62 5.55 -11.81
CA ASP A 122 12.56 5.74 -10.72
C ASP A 122 12.10 6.88 -9.79
N GLU A 123 12.47 6.81 -8.52
CA GLU A 123 12.29 7.94 -7.60
C GLU A 123 12.97 9.21 -8.16
N PRO A 124 12.47 10.41 -7.84
CA PRO A 124 13.12 11.65 -8.24
C PRO A 124 14.56 11.75 -7.75
N ASP A 125 15.44 12.27 -8.62
CA ASP A 125 16.84 12.52 -8.26
C ASP A 125 16.96 13.46 -7.04
N ALA A 126 18.04 13.29 -6.27
CA ALA A 126 18.41 14.11 -5.12
C ALA A 126 17.42 14.11 -3.94
N LEU A 127 16.51 13.13 -3.83
CA LEU A 127 15.72 12.92 -2.62
C LEU A 127 16.64 12.58 -1.43
N MET A 128 16.38 13.21 -0.29
CA MET A 128 17.10 12.95 0.97
C MET A 128 16.14 12.34 2.00
N PRO A 129 16.58 11.35 2.81
CA PRO A 129 17.86 10.62 2.70
C PRO A 129 18.00 9.89 1.36
N GLN A 130 19.19 9.42 0.97
CA GLN A 130 19.38 8.88 -0.39
C GLN A 130 18.51 7.65 -0.68
N CYS A 131 18.14 6.88 0.35
CA CYS A 131 17.20 5.78 0.22
C CYS A 131 16.15 5.82 1.32
N ALA A 132 14.97 5.25 1.05
CA ALA A 132 13.92 5.07 2.06
C ALA A 132 14.30 4.07 3.16
N VAL A 133 15.20 3.13 2.85
CA VAL A 133 15.59 2.03 3.75
C VAL A 133 17.11 1.99 3.86
N TRP A 134 17.63 2.34 5.04
CA TRP A 134 19.07 2.51 5.26
C TRP A 134 19.91 1.27 4.88
N TYR A 135 19.46 0.06 5.28
CA TYR A 135 20.21 -1.18 5.07
C TYR A 135 20.13 -1.70 3.63
N GLN A 136 19.27 -1.11 2.79
CA GLN A 136 19.18 -1.38 1.36
C GLN A 136 19.89 -0.29 0.55
N CYS A 137 20.53 0.67 1.22
CA CYS A 137 21.06 1.85 0.59
C CYS A 137 22.52 1.66 0.17
N VAL A 138 22.71 1.16 -1.05
CA VAL A 138 24.02 0.95 -1.67
C VAL A 138 24.15 1.78 -2.95
N THR A 139 25.34 2.33 -3.20
CA THR A 139 25.68 2.88 -4.53
C THR A 139 25.74 1.76 -5.57
N GLN A 140 25.81 2.12 -6.86
CA GLN A 140 26.10 1.17 -7.93
C GLN A 140 27.42 0.41 -7.70
N ASP A 141 28.36 1.02 -6.98
CA ASP A 141 29.65 0.41 -6.60
C ASP A 141 29.55 -0.46 -5.32
N GLY A 142 28.35 -0.64 -4.76
CA GLY A 142 28.11 -1.50 -3.58
C GLY A 142 28.49 -0.85 -2.24
N ILE A 143 28.69 0.47 -2.19
CA ILE A 143 29.05 1.18 -0.96
C ILE A 143 27.76 1.58 -0.23
N HIS A 144 27.64 1.24 1.05
CA HIS A 144 26.53 1.74 1.86
C HIS A 144 26.57 3.26 1.95
N VAL A 145 25.46 3.90 1.61
CA VAL A 145 25.26 5.34 1.77
C VAL A 145 24.16 5.60 2.79
N GLY A 146 24.25 6.73 3.48
CA GLY A 146 23.36 7.06 4.58
C GLY A 146 21.89 7.06 4.15
N GLY A 147 21.08 6.31 4.91
CA GLY A 147 19.63 6.48 4.95
C GLY A 147 19.19 7.58 5.90
#